data_AF-A0A357KZX6-F1
#
_entry.id   AF-A0A357KZX6-F1
#
_cell.length_a   1.000
_cell.length_b   1.000
_cell.length_c   1.000
_cell.angle_alpha   90.00
_cell.angle_beta   90.00
_cell.angle_gamma   90.00
#
_symmetry.space_group_name_H-M   'P 1'
#
loop_
_entity.id
_entity.type
_entity.pdbx_description
1 polymer ?
#
loop_
_entity_poly.entity_id
_entity_poly.type
_entity_poly.pdbx_seq_one_letter_code
_entity_poly.pdbx_strand_id
1 'polypeptide(L)'
;MNVPVRNTSRKKQRPAKAKQDGALSLSQLGRATAAPASPEAAVLETVPNPQVGVLYLARFTAPEFTSLCPVTGQPDFAHLIIDYAPAKKLIESKSLKLYLGSFRNHGAFHEDCTVAIARRIVAAAQPHWLRIAGYWYPRGGIPIDIFYQTGAAPKGLWVPDTGVPAYRGRG
;
A
#
# COMPACT_ATOMS: atom_id res chain seq x y z
N MET A 1 69.75 -9.06 9.93
CA MET A 1 69.10 -8.19 8.93
C MET A 1 67.61 -8.20 9.23
N ASN A 2 67.10 -7.13 9.84
CA ASN A 2 65.71 -7.02 10.32
C ASN A 2 64.94 -6.13 9.35
N VAL A 3 63.91 -6.67 8.68
CA VAL A 3 63.00 -5.89 7.82
C VAL A 3 61.68 -5.72 8.59
N PRO A 4 61.22 -4.49 8.88
CA PRO A 4 59.94 -4.30 9.54
C PRO A 4 58.78 -4.39 8.53
N VAL A 5 57.80 -5.24 8.82
CA VAL A 5 56.53 -5.33 8.08
C VAL A 5 55.63 -4.17 8.51
N ARG A 6 55.32 -3.25 7.60
CA ARG A 6 54.34 -2.17 7.82
C ARG A 6 52.92 -2.73 7.79
N ASN A 7 52.23 -2.70 8.93
CA ASN A 7 50.81 -3.01 9.04
C ASN A 7 49.97 -1.75 8.76
N THR A 8 49.37 -1.63 7.58
CA THR A 8 48.45 -0.52 7.26
C THR A 8 46.99 -0.97 7.43
N SER A 9 46.46 -0.85 8.65
CA SER A 9 45.02 -0.93 8.91
C SER A 9 44.30 0.30 8.35
N ARG A 10 43.77 0.20 7.12
CA ARG A 10 42.78 1.17 6.61
C ARG A 10 41.45 0.95 7.33
N LYS A 11 41.13 1.82 8.29
CA LYS A 11 39.77 1.93 8.87
C LYS A 11 38.79 2.25 7.74
N LYS A 12 37.95 1.29 7.33
CA LYS A 12 36.77 1.54 6.50
C LYS A 12 35.80 2.41 7.33
N GLN A 13 35.77 3.71 7.06
CA GLN A 13 34.74 4.60 7.59
C GLN A 13 33.38 4.13 7.04
N ARG A 14 32.47 3.75 7.95
CA ARG A 14 31.05 3.56 7.63
C ARG A 14 30.50 4.90 7.13
N PRO A 15 29.73 4.95 6.03
CA PRO A 15 29.12 6.19 5.60
C PRO A 15 28.18 6.69 6.71
N ALA A 16 28.28 7.98 7.01
CA ALA A 16 27.48 8.63 8.03
C ALA A 16 25.98 8.50 7.68
N LYS A 17 25.15 8.21 8.69
CA LYS A 17 23.69 8.32 8.59
C LYS A 17 23.36 9.76 8.16
N ALA A 18 22.73 9.91 7.00
CA ALA A 18 22.10 11.16 6.62
C ALA A 18 21.00 11.47 7.67
N LYS A 19 21.19 12.56 8.42
CA LYS A 19 20.13 13.15 9.25
C LYS A 19 19.04 13.67 8.32
N GLN A 20 17.88 13.01 8.30
CA GLN A 20 16.66 13.59 7.76
C GLN A 20 15.99 14.43 8.86
N ASP A 21 16.58 15.57 9.19
CA ASP A 21 15.95 16.59 10.03
C ASP A 21 15.06 17.46 9.14
N GLY A 22 13.92 16.90 8.76
CA GLY A 22 12.80 17.58 8.13
C GLY A 22 11.56 16.85 8.59
N ALA A 23 11.07 17.19 9.78
CA ALA A 23 9.93 16.53 10.40
C ALA A 23 8.78 16.50 9.39
N LEU A 24 8.48 15.30 8.87
CA LEU A 24 7.33 15.08 8.00
C LEU A 24 6.11 15.56 8.78
N SER A 25 5.43 16.60 8.28
CA SER A 25 4.24 17.16 8.91
C SER A 25 3.04 16.23 8.69
N LEU A 26 3.12 15.03 9.26
CA LEU A 26 2.04 14.06 9.26
C LEU A 26 1.05 14.46 10.34
N SER A 27 -0.21 14.62 9.97
CA SER A 27 -1.29 14.92 10.90
C SER A 27 -1.68 13.68 11.70
N GLN A 28 -1.55 12.49 11.10
CA GLN A 28 -2.06 11.24 11.67
C GLN A 28 -0.97 10.40 12.37
N LEU A 29 0.18 10.14 11.73
CA LEU A 29 1.20 9.24 12.29
C LEU A 29 1.77 9.74 13.63
N GLY A 30 1.97 8.83 14.59
CA GLY A 30 2.52 9.15 15.92
C GLY A 30 1.53 9.77 16.92
N ARG A 31 0.25 9.94 16.55
CA ARG A 31 -0.80 10.50 17.41
C ARG A 31 -1.98 9.54 17.57
N ALA A 32 -2.83 9.77 18.57
CA ALA A 32 -4.17 9.19 18.56
C ALA A 32 -5.00 9.88 17.47
N THR A 33 -5.64 9.11 16.59
CA THR A 33 -6.44 9.64 15.49
C THR A 33 -7.72 8.82 15.42
N ALA A 34 -8.87 9.48 15.42
CA ALA A 34 -10.16 8.82 15.28
C ALA A 34 -10.30 8.19 13.90
N ALA A 35 -11.11 7.13 13.80
CA ALA A 35 -11.50 6.58 12.51
C ALA A 35 -12.34 7.62 11.73
N PRO A 36 -12.07 7.84 10.42
CA PRO A 36 -12.91 8.71 9.60
C PRO A 36 -14.34 8.15 9.49
N ALA A 37 -15.31 9.05 9.39
CA ALA A 37 -16.73 8.66 9.27
C ALA A 37 -17.08 8.03 7.91
N SER A 38 -16.31 8.35 6.87
CA SER A 38 -16.51 7.82 5.52
C SER A 38 -15.20 7.87 4.70
N PRO A 39 -15.14 7.15 3.56
CA PRO A 39 -14.01 7.22 2.62
C PRO A 39 -13.70 8.63 2.12
N GLU A 40 -14.71 9.46 1.94
CA GLU A 40 -14.56 10.85 1.47
C GLU A 40 -13.93 11.74 2.54
N ALA A 41 -14.27 11.51 3.81
CA ALA A 41 -13.71 12.23 4.96
C ALA A 41 -12.30 11.76 5.34
N ALA A 42 -11.85 10.61 4.82
CA ALA A 42 -10.54 10.07 5.12
C ALA A 42 -9.42 10.85 4.43
N VAL A 43 -8.35 11.10 5.20
CA VAL A 43 -7.13 11.76 4.72
C VAL A 43 -6.08 10.70 4.42
N LEU A 44 -5.63 10.65 3.18
CA LEU A 44 -4.53 9.80 2.74
C LEU A 44 -3.25 10.65 2.66
N GLU A 45 -2.26 10.33 3.49
CA GLU A 45 -1.02 11.09 3.61
C GLU A 45 0.10 10.43 2.81
N THR A 46 1.08 11.25 2.41
CA THR A 46 2.26 10.78 1.71
C THR A 46 3.53 11.31 2.35
N VAL A 47 4.61 10.54 2.22
CA VAL A 47 5.97 10.96 2.58
C VAL A 47 6.86 10.96 1.33
N PRO A 48 7.96 11.73 1.30
CA PRO A 48 8.94 11.67 0.23
C PRO A 48 9.49 10.26 0.06
N ASN A 49 9.61 9.80 -1.18
CA ASN A 49 10.31 8.57 -1.50
C ASN A 49 11.83 8.79 -1.27
N PRO A 50 12.52 8.04 -0.39
CA PRO A 50 13.95 8.20 -0.16
C PRO A 50 14.81 7.63 -1.31
N GLN A 51 14.24 6.82 -2.19
CA GLN A 51 14.92 6.15 -3.32
C GLN A 51 14.37 6.64 -4.66
N VAL A 52 14.23 7.98 -4.82
CA VAL A 52 13.78 8.56 -6.09
C VAL A 52 14.72 8.15 -7.23
N GLY A 53 14.13 7.73 -8.36
CA GLY A 53 14.88 7.30 -9.55
C GLY A 53 15.19 5.80 -9.56
N VAL A 54 14.98 5.09 -8.45
CA VAL A 54 15.04 3.62 -8.43
C VAL A 54 13.64 3.06 -8.65
N LEU A 55 13.51 2.19 -9.65
CA LEU A 55 12.25 1.48 -9.91
C LEU A 55 12.15 0.27 -8.96
N TYR A 56 11.20 0.31 -8.05
CA TYR A 56 10.89 -0.80 -7.14
C TYR A 56 9.39 -0.90 -6.91
N LEU A 57 8.95 -2.03 -6.36
CA LEU A 57 7.56 -2.25 -5.97
C LEU A 57 7.41 -2.17 -4.46
N ALA A 58 6.39 -1.46 -4.00
CA ALA A 58 5.88 -1.57 -2.64
C ALA A 58 4.51 -2.24 -2.67
N ARG A 59 4.30 -3.23 -1.78
CA ARG A 59 3.03 -3.93 -1.58
C ARG A 59 2.43 -3.59 -0.22
N PHE A 60 1.14 -3.23 -0.22
CA PHE A 60 0.30 -3.30 0.97
C PHE A 60 -0.64 -4.50 0.84
N THR A 61 -0.56 -5.40 1.81
CA THR A 61 -1.53 -6.48 1.98
C THR A 61 -2.50 -6.05 3.07
N ALA A 62 -3.78 -5.92 2.73
CA ALA A 62 -4.84 -5.57 3.67
C ALA A 62 -5.85 -6.73 3.74
N PRO A 63 -5.61 -7.72 4.63
CA PRO A 63 -6.48 -8.88 4.76
C PRO A 63 -7.75 -8.61 5.59
N GLU A 64 -7.89 -7.40 6.14
CA GLU A 64 -8.98 -7.03 7.05
C GLU A 64 -9.94 -6.02 6.42
N PHE A 65 -10.00 -5.94 5.09
CA PHE A 65 -10.87 -4.99 4.42
C PHE A 65 -12.34 -5.41 4.54
N THR A 66 -13.22 -4.46 4.83
CA THR A 66 -14.67 -4.67 4.88
C THR A 66 -15.45 -3.41 4.54
N SER A 67 -16.61 -3.60 3.92
CA SER A 67 -17.60 -2.56 3.61
C SER A 67 -19.02 -3.12 3.76
N LEU A 68 -20.04 -2.30 3.54
CA LEU A 68 -21.42 -2.77 3.50
C LEU A 68 -21.91 -2.91 2.05
N CYS A 69 -22.72 -3.93 1.79
CA CYS A 69 -23.49 -3.99 0.56
C CYS A 69 -24.51 -2.83 0.54
N PRO A 70 -24.52 -1.97 -0.50
CA PRO A 70 -25.40 -0.79 -0.53
C PRO A 70 -26.89 -1.13 -0.61
N VAL A 71 -27.23 -2.36 -1.02
CA VAL A 71 -28.62 -2.82 -1.16
C VAL A 71 -29.13 -3.50 0.12
N THR A 72 -28.33 -4.38 0.71
CA THR A 72 -28.77 -5.25 1.83
C THR A 72 -28.24 -4.81 3.19
N GLY A 73 -27.24 -3.92 3.23
CA GLY A 73 -26.55 -3.52 4.46
C GLY A 73 -25.68 -4.63 5.08
N GLN A 74 -25.55 -5.79 4.43
CA GLN A 74 -24.72 -6.88 4.95
C GLN A 74 -23.22 -6.56 4.78
N PRO A 75 -22.37 -6.94 5.74
CA PRO A 75 -20.93 -6.64 5.69
C PRO A 75 -20.19 -7.57 4.74
N ASP A 76 -19.63 -7.03 3.67
CA ASP A 76 -18.74 -7.73 2.73
C ASP A 76 -17.28 -7.64 3.21
N PHE A 77 -16.48 -8.67 2.90
CA PHE A 77 -15.08 -8.78 3.33
C PHE A 77 -14.19 -9.07 2.13
N ALA A 78 -12.97 -8.54 2.16
CA ALA A 78 -11.98 -8.78 1.12
C ALA A 78 -10.55 -8.85 1.64
N HIS A 79 -9.71 -9.59 0.91
CA HIS A 79 -8.27 -9.44 0.96
C HIS A 79 -7.84 -8.51 -0.18
N LEU A 80 -7.31 -7.33 0.14
CA LEU A 80 -6.78 -6.41 -0.86
C LEU A 80 -5.26 -6.55 -0.96
N ILE A 81 -4.77 -6.73 -2.19
CA ILE A 81 -3.36 -6.62 -2.54
C ILE A 81 -3.18 -5.35 -3.36
N ILE A 82 -2.43 -4.39 -2.81
CA ILE A 82 -2.16 -3.11 -3.43
C ILE A 82 -0.67 -3.02 -3.73
N ASP A 83 -0.33 -3.09 -5.01
CA ASP A 83 1.03 -2.98 -5.53
C ASP A 83 1.21 -1.64 -6.20
N TYR A 84 2.27 -0.91 -5.89
CA TYR A 84 2.60 0.29 -6.64
C TYR A 84 4.11 0.52 -6.78
N ALA A 85 4.49 1.10 -7.91
CA ALA A 85 5.83 1.58 -8.18
C ALA A 85 5.88 3.09 -7.88
N PRO A 86 6.41 3.49 -6.72
CA PRO A 86 6.38 4.89 -6.30
C PRO A 86 7.22 5.78 -7.21
N ALA A 87 6.75 7.00 -7.41
CA ALA A 87 7.54 8.07 -8.03
C ALA A 87 8.23 8.90 -6.93
N LYS A 88 7.78 10.14 -6.70
CA LYS A 88 8.36 11.04 -5.68
C LYS A 88 7.79 10.83 -4.27
N LYS A 89 6.67 10.11 -4.15
CA LYS A 89 5.89 9.99 -2.91
C LYS A 89 5.59 8.54 -2.59
N LEU A 90 5.59 8.22 -1.29
CA LEU A 90 5.11 6.97 -0.72
C LEU A 90 3.83 7.23 0.05
N ILE A 91 2.90 6.28 0.01
CA ILE A 91 1.73 6.29 0.88
C ILE A 91 2.17 6.01 2.32
N GLU A 92 1.69 6.82 3.27
CA GLU A 92 1.90 6.61 4.70
C GLU A 92 0.92 5.54 5.21
N SER A 93 1.44 4.49 5.87
CA SER A 93 0.68 3.26 6.15
C SER A 93 -0.43 3.45 7.17
N LYS A 94 -0.30 4.33 8.17
CA LYS A 94 -1.38 4.62 9.12
C LYS A 94 -2.55 5.31 8.43
N SER A 95 -2.29 6.30 7.57
CA SER A 95 -3.31 7.01 6.80
C SER A 95 -4.04 6.06 5.84
N LEU A 96 -3.32 5.13 5.21
CA LEU A 96 -3.93 4.08 4.39
C LEU A 96 -4.83 3.17 5.24
N LYS A 97 -4.36 2.73 6.41
CA LYS A 97 -5.18 1.93 7.34
C LYS A 97 -6.47 2.66 7.73
N LEU A 98 -6.38 3.95 8.06
CA LEU A 98 -7.55 4.75 8.44
C LEU A 98 -8.50 4.96 7.26
N TYR A 99 -7.97 5.17 6.05
CA TYR A 99 -8.76 5.22 4.83
C TYR A 99 -9.48 3.91 4.54
N LEU A 100 -8.78 2.78 4.54
CA LEU A 100 -9.41 1.47 4.33
C LEU A 100 -10.45 1.15 5.41
N GLY A 101 -10.15 1.48 6.68
CA GLY A 101 -11.08 1.29 7.79
C GLY A 101 -12.34 2.16 7.72
N SER A 102 -12.30 3.30 7.02
CA SER A 102 -13.46 4.17 6.87
C SER A 102 -14.57 3.58 5.99
N PHE A 103 -14.29 2.50 5.25
CA PHE A 103 -15.30 1.77 4.48
C PHE A 103 -16.19 0.87 5.34
N ARG A 104 -15.81 0.58 6.59
CA ARG A 104 -16.45 -0.43 7.44
C ARG A 104 -17.98 -0.32 7.53
N ASN A 105 -18.49 0.91 7.60
CA ASN A 105 -19.92 1.21 7.67
C ASN A 105 -20.42 1.98 6.44
N HIS A 106 -19.68 1.93 5.33
CA HIS A 106 -20.01 2.61 4.08
C HIS A 106 -20.53 1.61 3.05
N GLY A 107 -21.64 1.96 2.39
CA GLY A 107 -22.26 1.15 1.35
C GLY A 107 -21.54 1.32 0.01
N ALA A 108 -20.90 0.27 -0.50
CA ALA A 108 -20.25 0.30 -1.81
C ALA A 108 -20.26 -1.07 -2.48
N PHE A 109 -20.39 -1.10 -3.81
CA PHE A 109 -20.18 -2.32 -4.59
C PHE A 109 -18.69 -2.71 -4.60
N HIS A 110 -18.41 -4.00 -4.80
CA HIS A 110 -17.05 -4.55 -4.75
C HIS A 110 -16.15 -3.87 -5.79
N GLU A 111 -16.68 -3.66 -6.99
CA GLU A 111 -16.05 -3.01 -8.13
C GLU A 111 -15.69 -1.55 -7.80
N ASP A 112 -16.69 -0.77 -7.38
CA ASP A 112 -16.54 0.65 -7.12
C ASP A 112 -15.54 0.88 -5.98
N CYS A 113 -15.69 0.13 -4.88
CA CYS A 113 -14.81 0.23 -3.74
C CYS A 113 -13.34 -0.06 -4.11
N THR A 114 -13.10 -1.17 -4.81
CA THR A 114 -11.73 -1.59 -5.19
C THR A 114 -11.08 -0.58 -6.13
N VAL A 115 -11.81 -0.12 -7.15
CA VAL A 115 -11.27 0.85 -8.13
C VAL A 115 -11.12 2.25 -7.51
N ALA A 116 -12.04 2.67 -6.66
CA ALA A 116 -11.97 3.95 -5.95
C ALA A 116 -10.72 4.04 -5.05
N ILE A 117 -10.40 2.96 -4.33
CA ILE A 117 -9.17 2.87 -3.52
C ILE A 117 -7.93 3.08 -4.40
N ALA A 118 -7.84 2.37 -5.53
CA ALA A 118 -6.72 2.54 -6.46
C ALA A 118 -6.62 3.98 -6.99
N ARG A 119 -7.74 4.58 -7.42
CA ARG A 119 -7.78 5.95 -7.92
C ARG A 119 -7.37 6.97 -6.86
N ARG A 120 -7.78 6.78 -5.59
CA ARG A 120 -7.40 7.64 -4.47
C ARG A 120 -5.90 7.57 -4.19
N ILE A 121 -5.31 6.38 -4.23
CA ILE A 121 -3.86 6.18 -4.08
C ILE A 121 -3.10 6.83 -5.23
N VAL A 122 -3.56 6.64 -6.47
CA VAL A 122 -2.96 7.28 -7.65
C VAL A 122 -2.97 8.81 -7.53
N ALA A 123 -4.10 9.39 -7.12
CA ALA A 123 -4.21 10.83 -6.93
C ALA A 123 -3.24 11.35 -5.84
N ALA A 124 -3.08 10.62 -4.74
CA ALA A 124 -2.23 11.02 -3.63
C ALA A 124 -0.72 10.90 -3.95
N ALA A 125 -0.30 9.72 -4.44
CA ALA A 125 1.11 9.38 -4.60
C ALA A 125 1.66 9.62 -6.01
N GLN A 126 0.79 9.71 -7.04
CA GLN A 126 1.17 9.81 -8.45
C GLN A 126 2.27 8.80 -8.84
N PRO A 127 2.04 7.49 -8.60
CA PRO A 127 3.04 6.47 -8.85
C PRO A 127 3.30 6.30 -10.35
N HIS A 128 4.44 5.70 -10.70
CA HIS A 128 4.71 5.28 -12.07
C HIS A 128 3.71 4.21 -12.54
N TRP A 129 3.25 3.38 -11.62
CA TRP A 129 2.30 2.32 -11.87
C TRP A 129 1.64 1.87 -10.57
N LEU A 130 0.39 1.42 -10.65
CA LEU A 130 -0.33 0.78 -9.56
C LEU A 130 -1.19 -0.36 -10.08
N ARG A 131 -1.27 -1.43 -9.30
CA ARG A 131 -2.22 -2.53 -9.43
C ARG A 131 -2.91 -2.76 -8.09
N ILE A 132 -4.20 -3.06 -8.12
CA ILE A 132 -4.95 -3.58 -7.00
C ILE A 132 -5.63 -4.89 -7.39
N ALA A 133 -5.66 -5.84 -6.47
CA ALA A 133 -6.45 -7.05 -6.55
C ALA A 133 -7.29 -7.15 -5.28
N GLY A 134 -8.61 -7.13 -5.42
CA GLY A 134 -9.56 -7.36 -4.34
C GLY A 134 -10.13 -8.77 -4.44
N TYR A 135 -9.78 -9.63 -3.50
CA TYR A 135 -10.30 -10.98 -3.39
C TYR A 135 -11.47 -10.99 -2.41
N TRP A 136 -12.69 -11.00 -2.93
CA TRP A 136 -13.90 -10.79 -2.13
C TRP A 136 -14.49 -12.11 -1.66
N TYR A 137 -14.97 -12.11 -0.42
CA TYR A 137 -15.57 -13.29 0.18
C TYR A 137 -16.95 -13.54 -0.46
N PRO A 138 -17.31 -14.80 -0.70
CA PRO A 138 -18.46 -15.12 -1.53
C PRO A 138 -19.79 -14.71 -0.92
N ARG A 139 -20.74 -14.38 -1.80
CA ARG A 139 -22.18 -14.34 -1.54
C ARG A 139 -22.86 -15.40 -2.37
N GLY A 140 -23.72 -16.21 -1.75
CA GLY A 140 -24.34 -17.35 -2.45
C GLY A 140 -23.33 -18.36 -3.01
N GLY A 141 -22.13 -18.46 -2.42
CA GLY A 141 -21.06 -19.34 -2.90
C GLY A 141 -20.22 -18.78 -4.07
N ILE A 142 -20.46 -17.54 -4.49
CA ILE A 142 -19.77 -16.91 -5.64
C ILE A 142 -18.96 -15.71 -5.15
N PRO A 143 -17.61 -15.76 -5.22
CA PRO A 143 -16.76 -14.59 -5.01
C PRO A 143 -16.78 -13.67 -6.24
N ILE A 144 -16.55 -12.38 -6.03
CA ILE A 144 -16.39 -11.41 -7.11
C ILE A 144 -15.01 -10.77 -6.97
N ASP A 145 -14.00 -11.38 -7.57
CA ASP A 145 -12.64 -10.85 -7.50
C ASP A 145 -12.45 -9.69 -8.50
N ILE A 146 -11.95 -8.56 -8.01
CA ILE A 146 -11.78 -7.34 -8.80
C ILE A 146 -10.31 -7.04 -9.01
N PHE A 147 -9.89 -6.92 -10.26
CA PHE A 147 -8.51 -6.61 -10.64
C PHE A 147 -8.47 -5.31 -11.44
N TYR A 148 -7.59 -4.40 -11.03
CA TYR A 148 -7.38 -3.13 -11.74
C TYR A 148 -5.91 -2.75 -11.73
N GLN A 149 -5.44 -2.13 -12.81
CA GLN A 149 -4.13 -1.48 -12.87
C GLN A 149 -4.17 -0.24 -13.76
N THR A 150 -3.28 0.72 -13.49
CA THR A 150 -3.24 2.01 -14.22
C THR A 150 -2.75 1.89 -15.66
N GLY A 151 -2.14 0.78 -16.03
CA GLY A 151 -1.56 0.52 -17.34
C GLY A 151 -0.61 -0.67 -17.33
N ALA A 152 0.19 -0.82 -18.38
CA ALA A 152 1.24 -1.82 -18.42
C ALA A 152 2.28 -1.57 -17.31
N ALA A 153 2.76 -2.63 -16.67
CA ALA A 153 3.83 -2.52 -15.69
C ALA A 153 5.11 -1.96 -16.36
N PRO A 154 5.81 -1.01 -15.72
CA PRO A 154 7.06 -0.45 -16.24
C PRO A 154 8.07 -1.56 -16.55
N LYS A 155 8.74 -1.45 -17.70
CA LYS A 155 9.77 -2.41 -18.11
C LYS A 155 10.85 -2.51 -17.03
N GLY A 156 11.15 -3.74 -16.59
CA GLY A 156 12.14 -4.01 -15.54
C GLY A 156 11.61 -3.92 -14.11
N LEU A 157 10.35 -3.55 -13.89
CA LEU A 157 9.72 -3.67 -12.58
C LEU A 157 9.50 -5.16 -12.26
N TRP A 158 10.04 -5.63 -11.14
CA TRP A 158 9.69 -6.95 -10.64
C TRP A 158 8.32 -6.91 -9.95
N VAL A 159 7.35 -7.59 -10.55
CA VAL A 159 5.97 -7.66 -10.06
C VAL A 159 5.69 -9.10 -9.60
N PRO A 160 5.64 -9.37 -8.28
CA PRO A 160 5.37 -10.70 -7.78
C PRO A 160 3.89 -11.07 -7.98
N ASP A 161 3.61 -12.37 -7.96
CA ASP A 161 2.25 -12.91 -7.84
C ASP A 161 1.56 -12.33 -6.60
N THR A 162 0.23 -12.20 -6.61
CA THR A 162 -0.52 -11.65 -5.47
C THR A 162 -0.47 -12.57 -4.25
N GLY A 163 -0.26 -13.88 -4.45
CA GLY A 163 -0.14 -14.88 -3.40
C GLY A 163 -1.46 -15.20 -2.69
N VAL A 164 -2.58 -14.68 -3.18
CA VAL A 164 -3.92 -14.97 -2.63
C VAL A 164 -4.55 -16.06 -3.49
N PRO A 165 -4.81 -17.26 -2.94
CA PRO A 165 -5.48 -18.31 -3.67
C PRO A 165 -6.92 -17.87 -3.98
N ALA A 166 -7.43 -18.27 -5.15
CA ALA A 166 -8.85 -18.14 -5.44
C ALA A 166 -9.68 -18.81 -4.34
N TYR A 167 -10.86 -18.24 -4.04
CA TYR A 167 -11.75 -18.81 -3.04
C TYR A 167 -12.00 -20.29 -3.35
N ARG A 168 -11.73 -21.14 -2.37
CA ARG A 168 -12.15 -22.54 -2.36
C ARG A 168 -13.23 -22.64 -1.29
N GLY A 169 -14.36 -23.27 -1.64
CA GLY A 169 -15.40 -23.60 -0.68
C GLY A 169 -14.88 -24.51 0.42
N ARG A 170 -15.77 -25.04 1.26
CA ARG A 170 -15.36 -26.09 2.21
C ARG A 170 -14.96 -27.34 1.40
N GLY A 171 -13.66 -27.57 1.28
CA GLY A 171 -13.02 -28.80 0.81
C GLY A 171 -12.10 -29.32 1.91
#